data_AF-A0A2G8LC66-F1
#
_entry.id   AF-A0A2G8LC66-F1
#
_cell.length_a   1.000
_cell.length_b   1.000
_cell.length_c   1.000
_cell.angle_alpha   90.00
_cell.angle_beta   90.00
_cell.angle_gamma   90.00
#
_symmetry.space_group_name_H-M   'P 1'
#
loop_
_entity.id
_entity.type
_entity.pdbx_description
1 polymer ?
#
loop_
_entity_poly.entity_id
_entity_poly.type
_entity_poly.pdbx_seq_one_letter_code
_entity_poly.pdbx_strand_id
1 'polypeptide(L)'
;MPLGNLFDLLFNFAHRVNKMLLDDSEYGLLSALVIMSPDRPGLKCREKVREIQIDLLRALQFEVLRNHPDDQGLFARLLTTIPKLREITPEHTRRLMDLQVHLPGVHFPKLHAEVFNLRRNLMKQQNAKELEPKEEDETK
;
A
#
# COMPACT_ATOMS: atom_id res chain seq x y z
N MET A 1 -6.65 -18.20 -9.52
CA MET A 1 -5.54 -18.48 -8.58
C MET A 1 -5.76 -17.69 -7.29
N PRO A 2 -5.36 -18.21 -6.11
CA PRO A 2 -5.58 -17.55 -4.81
C PRO A 2 -4.93 -16.17 -4.66
N LEU A 3 -4.00 -15.81 -5.55
CA LEU A 3 -3.30 -14.50 -5.59
C LEU A 3 -3.70 -13.61 -6.78
N GLY A 4 -4.63 -14.05 -7.64
CA GLY A 4 -4.93 -13.41 -8.94
C GLY A 4 -5.17 -11.90 -8.84
N ASN A 5 -6.15 -11.49 -8.03
CA ASN A 5 -6.51 -10.07 -7.89
C ASN A 5 -5.35 -9.20 -7.38
N LEU A 6 -4.48 -9.75 -6.51
CA LEU A 6 -3.31 -9.01 -6.02
C LEU A 6 -2.31 -8.78 -7.15
N PHE A 7 -2.03 -9.82 -7.94
CA PHE A 7 -1.13 -9.69 -9.07
C PHE A 7 -1.69 -8.76 -10.13
N ASP A 8 -2.99 -8.80 -10.41
CA ASP A 8 -3.63 -7.86 -11.34
C ASP A 8 -3.45 -6.41 -10.88
N LEU A 9 -3.63 -6.12 -9.59
CA LEU A 9 -3.38 -4.78 -9.03
C LEU A 9 -1.91 -4.38 -9.16
N LEU A 10 -0.97 -5.28 -8.83
CA LEU A 10 0.47 -5.03 -8.92
C LEU A 10 0.92 -4.80 -10.36
N PHE A 11 0.47 -5.62 -11.31
CA PHE A 11 0.81 -5.48 -12.73
C PHE A 11 0.20 -4.21 -13.33
N ASN A 12 -1.05 -3.89 -13.00
CA ASN A 12 -1.67 -2.63 -13.45
C ASN A 12 -0.93 -1.42 -12.89
N PHE A 13 -0.50 -1.48 -11.62
CA PHE A 13 0.33 -0.45 -11.01
C PHE A 13 1.67 -0.31 -11.73
N ALA A 14 2.42 -1.41 -11.86
CA ALA A 14 3.72 -1.43 -12.50
C ALA A 14 3.66 -0.94 -13.95
N HIS A 15 2.69 -1.42 -14.73
CA HIS A 15 2.45 -0.97 -16.11
C HIS A 15 2.21 0.53 -16.20
N ARG A 16 1.41 1.07 -15.27
CA ARG A 16 1.11 2.49 -15.23
C ARG A 16 2.34 3.33 -14.93
N VAL A 17 3.17 2.90 -13.98
CA VAL A 17 4.40 3.60 -13.61
C VAL A 17 5.45 3.48 -14.71
N ASN A 18 5.63 2.30 -15.32
CA ASN A 18 6.56 2.09 -16.42
C ASN A 18 6.23 2.98 -17.64
N LYS A 19 4.94 3.20 -17.92
CA LYS A 19 4.49 4.11 -18.99
C LYS A 19 4.84 5.58 -18.75
N MET A 20 5.23 5.96 -17.53
CA MET A 20 5.68 7.31 -17.20
C MET A 20 7.16 7.53 -17.52
N LEU A 21 7.90 6.47 -17.88
CA LEU A 21 9.30 6.53 -18.32
C LEU A 21 10.20 7.33 -17.37
N LEU A 22 10.00 7.14 -16.07
CA LEU A 22 10.74 7.87 -15.05
C LEU A 22 12.21 7.47 -15.01
N ASP A 23 13.07 8.41 -14.66
CA ASP A 23 14.47 8.12 -14.33
C ASP A 23 14.64 7.69 -12.86
N ASP A 24 15.85 7.25 -12.51
CA ASP A 24 16.16 6.78 -11.15
C ASP A 24 15.97 7.87 -10.08
N SER A 25 16.21 9.15 -10.42
CA SER A 25 16.03 10.28 -9.51
C SER A 25 14.55 10.49 -9.19
N GLU A 26 13.69 10.44 -10.21
CA GLU A 26 12.23 10.56 -10.08
C GLU A 26 11.65 9.37 -9.29
N TYR A 27 12.13 8.15 -9.55
CA TYR A 27 11.78 6.98 -8.74
C TYR A 27 12.19 7.13 -7.28
N GLY A 28 13.39 7.66 -7.03
CA GLY A 28 13.89 7.93 -5.68
C GLY A 28 13.01 8.93 -4.93
N LEU A 29 12.67 10.04 -5.57
CA LEU A 29 11.80 11.09 -5.01
C LEU A 29 10.37 10.58 -4.77
N LEU A 30 9.79 9.84 -5.71
CA LEU A 30 8.48 9.21 -5.55
C LEU A 30 8.48 8.21 -4.37
N SER A 31 9.53 7.40 -4.25
CA SER A 31 9.68 6.44 -3.16
C SER A 31 9.81 7.14 -1.80
N ALA A 32 10.58 8.22 -1.74
CA ALA A 32 10.70 9.05 -0.54
C ALA A 32 9.34 9.65 -0.13
N LEU A 33 8.53 10.12 -1.08
CA LEU A 33 7.19 10.64 -0.83
C LEU A 33 6.23 9.57 -0.26
N VAL A 34 6.31 8.34 -0.77
CA VAL A 34 5.51 7.21 -0.25
C VAL A 34 5.88 6.89 1.21
N ILE A 35 7.16 6.97 1.55
CA ILE A 35 7.65 6.78 2.92
C ILE A 35 7.20 7.93 3.83
N MET A 36 7.45 9.18 3.40
CA MET A 36 7.12 10.42 4.09
C MET A 36 5.63 10.78 3.99
N SER A 37 4.78 9.94 4.58
CA SER A 37 3.34 10.15 4.67
C SER A 37 2.94 10.64 6.07
N PRO A 38 2.45 11.88 6.26
CA PRO A 38 2.07 12.43 7.56
C PRO A 38 0.80 11.78 8.15
N ASP A 39 0.05 11.05 7.34
CA ASP A 39 -1.18 10.35 7.74
C ASP A 39 -0.92 9.02 8.46
N ARG A 40 0.36 8.62 8.63
CA ARG A 40 0.68 7.37 9.32
C ARG A 40 0.26 7.44 10.81
N PRO A 41 -0.50 6.44 11.29
CA PRO A 41 -0.89 6.38 12.70
C PRO A 41 0.34 6.22 13.60
N GLY A 42 0.33 6.86 14.78
CA GLY A 42 1.44 6.78 15.74
C GLY A 42 2.60 7.76 15.52
N LEU A 43 2.53 8.63 14.51
CA LEU A 43 3.53 9.69 14.33
C LEU A 43 3.50 10.73 15.47
N LYS A 44 4.66 10.96 16.10
CA LYS A 44 4.83 11.95 17.17
C LYS A 44 4.87 13.40 16.65
N CYS A 45 5.51 13.63 15.51
CA CYS A 45 5.74 14.97 14.95
C CYS A 45 5.23 15.05 13.51
N ARG A 46 3.91 15.10 13.33
CA ARG A 46 3.27 15.11 12.00
C ARG A 46 3.66 16.34 11.16
N GLU A 47 3.78 17.51 11.78
CA GLU A 47 4.12 18.75 11.07
C GLU A 47 5.50 18.70 10.43
N LYS A 48 6.52 18.18 11.13
CA LYS A 48 7.86 18.00 10.55
C LYS A 48 7.85 17.05 9.35
N VAL A 49 7.08 15.97 9.42
CA VAL A 49 6.92 15.04 8.30
C VAL A 49 6.24 15.72 7.11
N ARG A 50 5.24 16.57 7.37
CA ARG A 50 4.57 17.36 6.34
C ARG A 50 5.52 18.36 5.68
N GLU A 51 6.34 19.08 6.45
CA GLU A 51 7.34 20.01 5.91
C GLU A 51 8.30 19.29 4.95
N ILE A 52 8.87 18.16 5.37
CA ILE A 52 9.75 17.34 4.52
C ILE A 52 9.01 16.84 3.28
N GLN A 53 7.76 16.39 3.43
CA GLN A 53 6.96 15.93 2.30
C GLN A 53 6.71 17.05 1.28
N ILE A 54 6.47 18.29 1.73
CA ILE A 54 6.30 19.44 0.85
C ILE A 54 7.59 19.73 0.07
N ASP A 55 8.75 19.65 0.72
CA ASP A 55 10.03 19.85 0.06
C ASP A 55 10.32 18.75 -0.98
N LEU A 56 10.00 17.50 -0.66
CA LEU A 56 10.09 16.39 -1.61
C LEU A 56 9.13 16.55 -2.80
N LEU A 57 7.92 17.08 -2.58
CA LEU A 57 6.96 17.36 -3.66
C LEU A 57 7.50 18.42 -4.62
N ARG A 58 8.10 19.49 -4.08
CA ARG A 58 8.73 20.54 -4.89
C ARG A 58 9.91 20.00 -5.68
N ALA A 59 10.77 19.20 -5.04
CA ALA A 59 11.91 18.56 -5.70
C ALA A 59 11.46 17.65 -6.85
N LEU A 60 10.44 16.80 -6.61
CA LEU A 60 9.88 15.93 -7.65
C LEU A 60 9.26 16.75 -8.80
N GLN A 61 8.51 17.81 -8.50
CA GLN A 61 7.93 18.66 -9.53
C GLN A 61 9.01 19.29 -10.41
N PHE A 62 10.08 19.80 -9.79
CA PHE A 62 11.20 20.38 -10.50
C PHE A 62 11.91 19.35 -11.39
N GLU A 63 12.22 18.17 -10.84
CA GLU A 63 12.92 17.10 -11.56
C GLU A 63 12.11 16.64 -12.78
N VAL A 64 10.81 16.41 -12.59
CA VAL A 64 9.88 15.99 -13.64
C VAL A 64 9.75 17.04 -14.75
N LEU A 65 9.61 18.32 -14.40
CA LEU A 65 9.53 19.40 -15.39
C LEU A 65 10.84 19.57 -16.18
N ARG A 66 11.98 19.29 -15.54
CA ARG A 66 13.29 19.36 -16.18
C ARG A 66 13.53 18.20 -17.13
N ASN A 67 13.15 16.99 -16.73
CA ASN A 67 13.39 15.77 -17.49
C ASN A 67 12.33 15.53 -18.58
N HIS A 68 11.09 15.99 -18.37
CA HIS A 68 9.95 15.78 -19.27
C HIS A 68 9.26 17.11 -19.61
N PRO A 69 9.95 18.07 -20.28
CA PRO A 69 9.41 19.42 -20.53
C PRO A 69 8.14 19.43 -21.39
N ASP A 70 7.96 18.41 -22.23
CA ASP A 70 6.81 18.27 -23.13
C ASP A 70 5.58 17.64 -22.44
N ASP A 71 5.73 17.09 -21.22
CA ASP A 71 4.67 16.40 -20.50
C ASP A 71 4.33 17.07 -19.16
N GLN A 72 3.68 18.23 -19.26
CA GLN A 72 3.23 19.02 -18.09
C GLN A 72 2.25 18.26 -17.18
N GLY A 73 1.62 17.18 -17.69
CA GLY A 73 0.68 16.36 -16.93
C GLY A 73 1.36 15.26 -16.09
N LEU A 74 2.65 14.99 -16.30
CA LEU A 74 3.34 13.87 -15.67
C LEU A 74 3.37 13.97 -14.15
N PHE A 75 3.68 15.14 -13.59
CA PHE A 75 3.70 15.34 -12.15
C PHE A 75 2.34 14.99 -11.50
N ALA A 76 1.23 15.49 -12.07
CA ALA A 76 -0.11 15.16 -11.57
C ALA A 76 -0.39 13.64 -11.67
N ARG A 77 -0.01 13.00 -12.78
CA ARG A 77 -0.15 11.54 -12.93
C ARG A 77 0.68 10.78 -11.89
N LEU A 78 1.88 11.24 -11.55
CA LEU A 78 2.69 10.65 -10.48
C LEU A 78 2.00 10.73 -9.13
N LEU A 79 1.43 11.88 -8.77
CA LEU A 79 0.72 12.02 -7.49
C LEU A 79 -0.45 11.04 -7.36
N THR A 80 -1.13 10.72 -8.47
CA THR A 80 -2.22 9.72 -8.45
C THR A 80 -1.72 8.27 -8.31
N THR A 81 -0.42 7.99 -8.39
CA THR A 81 0.14 6.64 -8.14
C THR A 81 0.24 6.32 -6.65
N ILE A 82 0.50 7.34 -5.83
CA ILE A 82 0.64 7.22 -4.37
C ILE A 82 -0.62 6.61 -3.71
N PRO A 83 -1.85 7.09 -3.97
CA PRO A 83 -3.05 6.47 -3.39
C PRO A 83 -3.26 5.04 -3.90
N LYS A 84 -2.90 4.73 -5.16
CA LYS A 84 -3.03 3.37 -5.70
C LYS A 84 -2.15 2.36 -4.97
N LEU A 85 -0.94 2.76 -4.55
CA LEU A 85 -0.10 1.92 -3.69
C LEU A 85 -0.78 1.59 -2.34
N ARG A 86 -1.57 2.54 -1.82
CA ARG A 86 -2.32 2.33 -0.57
C ARG A 86 -3.46 1.33 -0.76
N GLU A 87 -4.06 1.24 -1.95
CA GLU A 87 -5.11 0.26 -2.28
C GLU A 87 -4.56 -1.18 -2.41
N ILE A 88 -3.31 -1.34 -2.83
CA ILE A 88 -2.66 -2.65 -2.95
C ILE A 88 -2.41 -3.27 -1.56
N THR A 89 -2.11 -2.45 -0.55
CA THR A 89 -1.69 -2.92 0.78
C THR A 89 -2.76 -3.75 1.51
N PRO A 90 -4.05 -3.36 1.55
CA PRO A 90 -5.12 -4.19 2.10
C PRO A 90 -5.27 -5.53 1.40
N GLU A 91 -5.26 -5.56 0.06
CA GLU A 91 -5.39 -6.80 -0.70
C GLU A 91 -4.18 -7.72 -0.44
N HIS A 92 -2.96 -7.16 -0.40
CA HIS A 92 -1.77 -7.91 -0.02
C HIS A 92 -1.91 -8.54 1.37
N THR A 93 -2.33 -7.75 2.36
CA THR A 93 -2.49 -8.22 3.74
C THR A 93 -3.58 -9.30 3.83
N ARG A 94 -4.69 -9.16 3.09
CA ARG A 94 -5.75 -10.17 3.01
C ARG A 94 -5.22 -11.49 2.48
N ARG A 95 -4.43 -11.46 1.39
CA ARG A 95 -3.82 -12.68 0.82
C ARG A 95 -2.82 -13.34 1.76
N LEU A 96 -2.05 -12.56 2.51
CA LEU A 96 -1.16 -13.11 3.54
C LEU A 96 -1.94 -13.86 4.62
N MET A 97 -3.10 -13.34 5.05
CA MET A 97 -3.96 -14.04 6.01
C MET A 97 -4.56 -15.32 5.41
N ASP A 98 -5.06 -15.26 4.18
CA ASP A 98 -5.61 -16.43 3.49
C ASP A 98 -4.58 -17.56 3.41
N LEU A 99 -3.33 -17.24 3.06
CA LEU A 99 -2.23 -18.21 3.02
C LEU A 99 -1.99 -18.85 4.39
N GLN A 100 -2.02 -18.04 5.45
CA GLN A 100 -1.77 -18.51 6.82
C GLN A 100 -2.87 -19.45 7.33
N VAL A 101 -4.12 -19.24 6.88
CA VAL A 101 -5.27 -20.09 7.23
C VAL A 101 -5.25 -21.41 6.43
N HIS A 102 -5.00 -21.34 5.12
CA HIS A 102 -5.09 -22.51 4.24
C HIS A 102 -3.81 -23.36 4.21
N LEU A 103 -2.67 -22.80 4.65
CA LEU A 103 -1.38 -23.48 4.67
C LEU A 103 -0.75 -23.39 6.07
N PRO A 104 -1.18 -24.24 7.03
CA PRO A 104 -0.77 -24.16 8.43
C PRO A 104 0.75 -24.38 8.68
N GLY A 105 1.49 -24.89 7.68
CA GLY A 105 2.95 -25.03 7.73
C GLY A 105 3.73 -23.82 7.19
N VAL A 106 3.06 -22.80 6.64
CA VAL A 106 3.73 -21.60 6.13
C VAL A 106 4.08 -20.67 7.28
N HIS A 107 5.37 -20.52 7.53
CA HIS A 107 5.90 -19.58 8.51
C HIS A 107 6.48 -18.35 7.82
N PHE A 108 5.88 -17.20 8.09
CA PHE A 108 6.44 -15.92 7.68
C PHE A 108 7.61 -15.51 8.58
N PRO A 109 8.68 -14.92 8.02
CA PRO A 109 9.75 -14.31 8.82
C PRO A 109 9.20 -13.32 9.85
N LYS A 110 9.81 -13.27 11.04
CA LYS A 110 9.31 -12.48 12.19
C LYS A 110 9.08 -11.01 11.83
N LEU A 111 10.04 -10.37 11.16
CA LEU A 111 9.93 -8.97 10.74
C LEU A 111 8.77 -8.76 9.76
N HIS A 112 8.59 -9.66 8.79
CA HIS A 112 7.49 -9.58 7.83
C HIS A 112 6.13 -9.68 8.52
N ALA A 113 5.98 -10.63 9.45
CA ALA A 113 4.76 -10.79 10.24
C ALA A 113 4.44 -9.55 11.11
N GLU A 114 5.47 -8.88 11.63
CA GLU A 114 5.35 -7.65 12.41
C GLU A 114 4.90 -6.47 11.54
N VAL A 115 5.59 -6.22 10.41
CA VAL A 115 5.29 -5.11 9.48
C VAL A 115 3.84 -5.17 9.01
N PHE A 116 3.35 -6.36 8.64
CA PHE A 116 1.97 -6.57 8.19
C PHE A 116 0.99 -6.86 9.31
N ASN A 117 1.42 -6.78 10.58
CA ASN A 117 0.59 -7.00 11.77
C ASN A 117 -0.21 -8.32 11.72
N LEU A 118 0.33 -9.38 11.10
CA LEU A 118 -0.43 -10.61 10.80
C LEU A 118 -1.04 -11.23 12.04
N ARG A 119 -0.27 -11.31 13.14
CA ARG A 119 -0.73 -11.83 14.42
C ARG A 119 -1.92 -11.05 14.99
N ARG A 120 -1.87 -9.72 14.92
CA ARG A 120 -2.96 -8.84 15.41
C ARG A 120 -4.21 -9.00 14.53
N ASN A 121 -4.02 -9.14 13.22
CA ASN A 121 -5.13 -9.26 12.28
C ASN A 121 -5.87 -10.61 12.39
N LEU A 122 -5.13 -11.71 12.62
CA LEU A 122 -5.72 -13.02 12.90
C LEU A 122 -6.63 -13.02 14.13
N MET A 123 -6.17 -12.41 15.24
CA MET A 123 -6.99 -12.31 16.46
C MET A 123 -8.29 -11.53 16.20
N LYS A 124 -8.23 -10.45 15.41
CA LYS A 124 -9.43 -9.69 15.03
C LYS A 124 -10.41 -10.52 14.19
N GLN A 125 -9.92 -11.34 13.25
CA GLN A 125 -10.76 -12.22 12.44
C GLN A 125 -11.44 -13.32 13.27
N GLN A 126 -10.74 -13.90 14.25
CA GLN A 126 -11.32 -14.92 15.13
C GLN A 126 -12.45 -14.34 15.98
N ASN A 127 -12.21 -13.19 16.62
CA ASN A 127 -13.23 -12.51 17.42
C ASN A 127 -14.43 -12.06 16.58
N ALA A 128 -14.23 -11.65 15.32
CA ALA A 128 -15.33 -11.22 14.44
C ALA A 128 -16.23 -12.38 14.00
N LYS A 129 -15.68 -13.59 13.81
CA LYS A 129 -16.46 -14.79 13.46
C LYS A 129 -17.29 -15.34 14.64
N GLU A 130 -16.89 -15.05 15.87
CA GLU A 130 -17.64 -15.42 17.08
C GLU A 130 -18.87 -14.53 17.33
N LEU A 131 -18.98 -13.40 16.63
CA LEU A 131 -20.05 -12.39 16.76
C LEU A 131 -21.11 -12.47 15.65
N GLU A 132 -21.01 -13.40 14.70
CA GLU A 132 -22.11 -13.65 13.75
C GLU A 132 -23.26 -14.35 14.49
N PRO A 133 -24.49 -13.79 14.50
CA PRO A 133 -25.62 -14.41 15.19
C PRO A 133 -25.90 -15.77 14.54
N LYS A 134 -25.98 -16.81 15.38
CA LYS A 134 -26.55 -18.09 14.96
C LYS A 134 -27.95 -17.80 14.44
N GLU A 135 -28.20 -18.00 13.15
CA GLU A 135 -29.56 -18.04 12.63
C GLU A 135 -30.32 -19.05 13.51
N GLU A 136 -31.30 -18.53 14.25
CA GLU A 136 -32.22 -19.34 15.04
C GLU A 136 -33.01 -20.20 14.06
N ASP A 137 -32.60 -21.45 13.97
CA ASP A 137 -33.35 -22.55 13.41
C ASP A 137 -34.57 -22.81 14.33
N GLU A 138 -35.62 -22.01 14.18
CA GLU A 138 -36.96 -22.37 14.67
C GLU A 138 -37.79 -22.93 13.52
N THR A 139 -37.63 -24.23 13.36
CA THR A 139 -38.66 -25.10 12.82
C THR A 139 -39.91 -25.03 13.70
N LYS A 140 -40.99 -24.40 13.22
CA LYS A 140 -42.37 -24.94 13.30
C LYS A 140 -43.38 -24.14 12.51
#